data_AF-A0A2A6B9R1-F1
#
_entry.id   AF-A0A2A6B9R1-F1
#
_cell.length_a   1.000
_cell.length_b   1.000
_cell.length_c   1.000
_cell.angle_alpha   90.00
_cell.angle_beta   90.00
_cell.angle_gamma   90.00
#
_symmetry.space_group_name_H-M   'P 1'
#
loop_
_entity.id
_entity.type
_entity.pdbx_description
1 polymer ?
#
loop_
_entity_poly.entity_id
_entity_poly.type
_entity_poly.pdbx_seq_one_letter_code
_entity_poly.pdbx_strand_id
1 'polypeptide(L)'
;MREVLLFLAFVVSQATTVQCPLPIEISPSYFPSGWIRKGEMRQWNDATGDWIECQDGIFVGQLEAGPKTIALTEKFQCDPQSKKLTCAIAGSEAPNGCKIQQYLPGDSNPTTIHIFGGLEAYCPSTQRLVFSDDDVVIDRVECFESGGLKVYICNEAIWFSPGYGPHFKCAEPFCAIDNNLSNGTAVRVDLKPGAEKLLCTNTERLQWHSDSSDVASMECSVSGLDIKDMAGKSWKYPICKASLQCVPATCPIKNKLANGTIDDVILTPQKERFCPHGQIARFSYGADLKFLECNGAGLHAYLADHSVVTYQKANPPTLGCIAACNIMDKQPKGLVGMTLNPGKEQYCPEGEIVQLEDGTPAKDISCTTVGLTIVKQDGSSVTTPYPSPTLLQCGPGVCERNRECAGPRTCPTGGVWSEWAISGTCSTTGSCGKTRTCSIPSGCGDPTM
;
A
#
# COMPACT_ATOMS: atom_id res chain seq x y z
N MET A 1 -15.51 59.21 95.97
CA MET A 1 -16.65 58.36 95.55
C MET A 1 -16.65 58.33 94.04
N ARG A 2 -16.67 57.12 93.49
CA ARG A 2 -16.53 56.77 92.07
C ARG A 2 -17.82 57.11 91.30
N GLU A 3 -17.68 57.63 90.08
CA GLU A 3 -18.65 57.42 89.02
C GLU A 3 -17.98 56.70 87.84
N VAL A 4 -18.74 55.75 87.28
CA VAL A 4 -18.31 54.64 86.43
C VAL A 4 -18.54 55.03 84.97
N LEU A 5 -17.47 55.04 84.18
CA LEU A 5 -17.53 55.18 82.72
C LEU A 5 -17.85 53.81 82.10
N LEU A 6 -19.00 53.70 81.43
CA LEU A 6 -19.42 52.53 80.66
C LEU A 6 -18.73 52.58 79.27
N PHE A 7 -17.70 51.77 79.05
CA PHE A 7 -17.10 51.55 77.73
C PHE A 7 -17.87 50.44 77.00
N LEU A 8 -18.65 50.82 75.99
CA LEU A 8 -19.24 49.91 75.01
C LEU A 8 -18.13 49.41 74.06
N ALA A 9 -17.61 48.21 74.33
CA ALA A 9 -16.74 47.50 73.41
C ALA A 9 -17.57 46.94 72.24
N PHE A 10 -17.55 47.63 71.10
CA PHE A 10 -17.96 47.06 69.82
C PHE A 10 -16.94 46.00 69.41
N VAL A 11 -17.25 44.72 69.70
CA VAL A 11 -16.54 43.59 69.10
C VAL A 11 -16.97 43.53 67.64
N VAL A 12 -16.23 44.22 66.77
CA VAL A 12 -16.29 43.96 65.32
C VAL A 12 -15.73 42.57 65.13
N SER A 13 -16.62 41.58 65.01
CA SER A 13 -16.27 40.25 64.53
C SER A 13 -15.62 40.43 63.16
N GLN A 14 -14.30 40.26 63.08
CA GLN A 14 -13.64 40.12 61.80
C GLN A 14 -14.17 38.82 61.20
N ALA A 15 -15.13 38.94 60.27
CA ALA A 15 -15.59 37.81 59.48
C ALA A 15 -14.35 37.22 58.81
N THR A 16 -14.00 35.99 59.19
CA THR A 16 -12.95 35.23 58.53
C THR A 16 -13.38 35.01 57.10
N THR A 17 -12.77 35.77 56.18
CA THR A 17 -12.99 35.62 54.74
C THR A 17 -12.66 34.19 54.35
N VAL A 18 -13.65 33.49 53.80
CA VAL A 18 -13.50 32.10 53.39
C VAL A 18 -12.62 32.06 52.14
N GLN A 19 -11.32 31.88 52.32
CA GLN A 19 -10.38 31.85 51.21
C GLN A 19 -10.29 30.44 50.62
N CYS A 20 -10.86 30.24 49.43
CA CYS A 20 -10.60 29.03 48.64
C CYS A 20 -9.12 28.99 48.21
N PRO A 21 -8.53 27.79 48.05
CA PRO A 21 -7.20 27.67 47.47
C PRO A 21 -7.21 28.26 46.07
N LEU A 22 -6.26 29.16 45.80
CA LEU A 22 -6.05 29.67 44.45
C LEU A 22 -5.48 28.55 43.57
N PRO A 23 -5.93 28.45 42.31
CA PRO A 23 -5.27 27.60 41.35
C PRO A 23 -3.77 27.93 41.27
N ILE A 24 -2.94 26.91 41.44
CA ILE A 24 -1.49 26.99 41.28
C ILE A 24 -1.21 27.10 39.78
N GLU A 25 -0.52 28.16 39.37
CA GLU A 25 -0.07 28.27 37.99
C GLU A 25 0.96 27.18 37.67
N ILE A 26 0.85 26.56 36.50
CA ILE A 26 1.81 25.55 36.05
C ILE A 26 2.67 26.06 34.90
N SER A 27 3.89 25.55 34.78
CA SER A 27 4.81 25.92 33.70
C SER A 27 4.19 25.60 32.33
N PRO A 28 4.40 26.45 31.30
CA PRO A 28 3.95 26.20 29.93
C PRO A 28 4.39 24.86 29.33
N SER A 29 5.48 24.27 29.83
CA SER A 29 5.92 22.92 29.45
C SER A 29 4.93 21.81 29.80
N TYR A 30 4.00 22.08 30.71
CA TYR A 30 2.92 21.16 31.09
C TYR A 30 1.60 21.47 30.38
N PHE A 31 1.58 22.48 29.50
CA PHE A 31 0.40 22.77 28.70
C PHE A 31 0.24 21.68 27.63
N PRO A 32 -0.99 21.24 27.33
CA PRO A 32 -1.25 20.46 26.12
C PRO A 32 -0.77 21.20 24.87
N SER A 33 -0.46 20.46 23.81
CA SER A 33 0.03 21.06 22.56
C SER A 33 -0.98 22.10 22.02
N GLY A 34 -0.48 23.25 21.55
CA GLY A 34 -1.32 24.33 21.01
C GLY A 34 -2.02 25.21 22.06
N TRP A 35 -1.93 24.89 23.35
CA TRP A 35 -2.47 25.76 24.40
C TRP A 35 -1.55 26.94 24.64
N ILE A 36 -2.13 28.13 24.66
CA ILE A 36 -1.42 29.38 24.95
C ILE A 36 -2.18 30.06 26.08
N ARG A 37 -1.50 30.29 27.22
CA ARG A 37 -2.05 31.12 28.30
C ARG A 37 -2.38 32.49 27.72
N LYS A 38 -3.62 32.93 27.89
CA LYS A 38 -4.06 34.28 27.55
C LYS A 38 -4.77 34.87 28.76
N GLY A 39 -4.38 36.09 29.14
CA GLY A 39 -4.95 36.80 30.28
C GLY A 39 -4.25 36.54 31.61
N GLU A 40 -4.53 37.43 32.55
CA GLU A 40 -4.14 37.31 33.95
C GLU A 40 -5.32 36.78 34.78
N MET A 41 -5.02 35.91 35.74
CA MET A 41 -6.00 35.47 36.72
C MET A 41 -6.31 36.65 37.63
N ARG A 42 -7.58 37.05 37.68
CA ARG A 42 -8.08 38.13 38.51
C ARG A 42 -8.91 37.55 39.64
N GLN A 43 -8.57 37.91 40.87
CA GLN A 43 -9.34 37.60 42.06
C GLN A 43 -10.06 38.85 42.56
N TRP A 44 -11.32 38.72 42.96
CA TRP A 44 -12.04 39.80 43.65
C TRP A 44 -13.04 39.22 44.65
N ASN A 45 -13.49 40.04 45.60
CA ASN A 45 -14.54 39.70 46.54
C ASN A 45 -15.65 40.76 46.41
N ASP A 46 -16.90 40.33 46.28
CA ASP A 46 -18.06 41.22 46.11
C ASP A 46 -18.97 41.27 47.35
N ALA A 47 -18.42 40.92 48.51
CA ALA A 47 -19.11 40.68 49.78
C ALA A 47 -20.04 39.45 49.82
N THR A 48 -20.36 38.83 48.68
CA THR A 48 -21.15 37.59 48.63
C THR A 48 -20.30 36.34 48.45
N GLY A 49 -19.08 36.48 47.91
CA GLY A 49 -18.07 35.42 47.87
C GLY A 49 -16.73 35.90 47.31
N ASP A 50 -15.74 35.01 47.38
CA ASP A 50 -14.48 35.17 46.66
C ASP A 50 -14.65 34.65 45.23
N TRP A 51 -14.18 35.42 44.26
CA TRP A 51 -14.32 35.14 42.85
C TRP A 51 -12.97 35.09 42.15
N ILE A 52 -12.88 34.23 41.13
CA ILE A 52 -11.73 34.10 40.25
C ILE A 52 -12.21 34.14 38.79
N GLU A 53 -11.61 34.99 37.96
CA GLU A 53 -11.86 35.07 36.52
C GLU A 53 -10.55 35.22 35.76
N CYS A 54 -10.59 34.94 34.46
CA CYS A 54 -9.48 35.21 33.55
C CYS A 54 -9.92 36.28 32.57
N GLN A 55 -9.37 37.48 32.70
CA GLN A 55 -9.67 38.56 31.76
C GLN A 55 -9.04 38.23 30.40
N ASP A 56 -9.89 38.07 29.38
CA ASP A 56 -9.50 37.94 27.98
C ASP A 56 -8.72 36.66 27.59
N GLY A 57 -8.97 35.52 28.27
CA GLY A 57 -8.41 34.25 27.78
C GLY A 57 -8.60 33.01 28.66
N ILE A 58 -7.64 32.09 28.56
CA ILE A 58 -7.61 30.77 29.20
C ILE A 58 -6.48 30.78 30.22
N PHE A 59 -6.81 30.61 31.50
CA PHE A 59 -5.82 30.28 32.53
C PHE A 59 -5.67 28.77 32.64
N VAL A 60 -4.43 28.33 32.80
CA VAL A 60 -4.07 26.92 32.88
C VAL A 60 -3.33 26.71 34.20
N GLY A 61 -3.91 25.94 35.13
CA GLY A 61 -3.34 25.74 36.46
C GLY A 61 -3.81 24.46 37.13
N GLN A 62 -3.59 24.33 38.44
CA GLN A 62 -3.95 23.16 39.25
C GLN A 62 -4.66 23.60 40.53
N LEU A 63 -5.80 22.99 40.88
CA LEU A 63 -6.54 23.35 42.10
C LEU A 63 -5.85 22.88 43.39
N GLU A 64 -5.02 21.84 43.30
CA GLU A 64 -4.29 21.24 44.40
C GLU A 64 -2.92 20.74 43.90
N ALA A 65 -2.02 20.40 44.82
CA ALA A 65 -0.75 19.75 44.48
C ALA A 65 -1.00 18.35 43.87
N GLY A 66 -1.09 18.28 42.54
CA GLY A 66 -1.36 17.05 41.80
C GLY A 66 -1.24 17.28 40.29
N PRO A 67 -1.11 16.22 39.46
CA PRO A 67 -0.74 16.36 38.05
C PRO A 67 -1.87 16.88 37.14
N LYS A 68 -3.08 17.12 37.67
CA LYS A 68 -4.26 17.43 36.87
C LYS A 68 -4.40 18.93 36.62
N THR A 69 -4.03 19.32 35.42
CA THR A 69 -4.24 20.67 34.89
C THR A 69 -5.73 20.94 34.66
N ILE A 70 -6.17 22.15 35.00
CA ILE A 70 -7.48 22.71 34.68
C ILE A 70 -7.33 23.94 33.78
N ALA A 71 -8.31 24.15 32.92
CA ALA A 71 -8.47 25.38 32.15
C ALA A 71 -9.63 26.18 32.73
N LEU A 72 -9.39 27.45 33.07
CA LEU A 72 -10.44 28.38 33.50
C LEU A 72 -10.71 29.34 32.35
N THR A 73 -11.91 29.22 31.77
CA THR A 73 -12.44 30.12 30.72
C THR A 73 -13.57 31.00 31.25
N GLU A 74 -14.07 30.72 32.45
CA GLU A 74 -15.26 31.32 33.05
C GLU A 74 -14.96 31.90 34.43
N LYS A 75 -15.97 32.55 35.04
CA LYS A 75 -15.91 33.04 36.41
C LYS A 75 -16.21 31.90 37.38
N PHE A 76 -15.46 31.85 38.48
CA PHE A 76 -15.64 30.86 39.54
C PHE A 76 -15.87 31.58 40.87
N GLN A 77 -16.80 31.08 41.68
CA GLN A 77 -17.10 31.53 43.03
C GLN A 77 -16.65 30.49 44.05
N CYS A 78 -16.00 30.92 45.12
CA CYS A 78 -15.71 30.07 46.27
C CYS A 78 -17.01 29.75 47.03
N ASP A 79 -17.35 28.47 47.14
CA ASP A 79 -18.42 28.02 48.02
C ASP A 79 -17.95 28.09 49.48
N PRO A 80 -18.63 28.90 50.32
CA PRO A 80 -18.21 29.10 51.70
C PRO A 80 -18.30 27.84 52.57
N GLN A 81 -19.15 26.87 52.20
CA GLN A 81 -19.35 25.63 52.95
C GLN A 81 -18.32 24.56 52.55
N SER A 82 -18.19 24.26 51.26
CA SER A 82 -17.28 23.22 50.77
C SER A 82 -15.81 23.66 50.69
N LYS A 83 -15.54 24.97 50.71
CA LYS A 83 -14.22 25.57 50.45
C LYS A 83 -13.68 25.24 49.05
N LYS A 84 -14.57 24.95 48.10
CA LYS A 84 -14.22 24.65 46.71
C LYS A 84 -14.69 25.76 45.78
N LEU A 85 -14.01 25.90 44.65
CA LEU A 85 -14.45 26.77 43.57
C LEU A 85 -15.66 26.14 42.87
N THR A 86 -16.66 26.94 42.56
CA THR A 86 -17.88 26.59 41.82
C THR A 86 -17.99 27.49 40.59
N CYS A 87 -18.41 26.99 39.43
CA CYS A 87 -18.63 27.83 38.26
C CYS A 87 -19.81 28.78 38.53
N ALA A 88 -19.57 30.08 38.36
CA ALA A 88 -20.52 31.17 38.56
C ALA A 88 -21.83 31.00 37.77
N ILE A 89 -21.71 30.50 36.54
CA ILE A 89 -22.79 30.45 35.56
C ILE A 89 -23.62 29.18 35.76
N ALA A 90 -22.98 28.06 36.08
CA ALA A 90 -23.62 26.75 36.18
C ALA A 90 -23.95 26.31 37.61
N GLY A 91 -23.44 26.98 38.64
CA GLY A 91 -23.64 26.60 40.05
C GLY A 91 -23.00 25.26 40.45
N SER A 92 -22.14 24.73 39.59
CA SER A 92 -21.51 23.41 39.71
C SER A 92 -20.11 23.54 40.32
N GLU A 93 -19.72 22.64 41.23
CA GLU A 93 -18.33 22.55 41.71
C GLU A 93 -17.37 22.43 40.53
N ALA A 94 -16.40 23.32 40.50
CA ALA A 94 -15.33 23.29 39.53
C ALA A 94 -14.46 22.06 39.76
N PRO A 95 -13.91 21.49 38.68
CA PRO A 95 -14.15 21.88 37.29
C PRO A 95 -15.44 21.26 36.70
N ASN A 96 -16.14 22.03 35.84
CA ASN A 96 -17.38 21.65 35.17
C ASN A 96 -17.10 20.65 34.04
N GLY A 97 -16.74 19.43 34.43
CA GLY A 97 -16.42 18.36 33.50
C GLY A 97 -17.58 17.40 33.34
N CYS A 98 -17.80 16.90 32.12
CA CYS A 98 -18.65 15.73 31.96
C CYS A 98 -18.02 14.58 32.77
N LYS A 99 -18.81 13.94 33.63
CA LYS A 99 -18.37 12.72 34.30
C LYS A 99 -18.50 11.57 33.31
N ILE A 100 -17.38 10.99 32.94
CA ILE A 100 -17.33 9.71 32.21
C ILE A 100 -16.74 8.63 33.10
N GLN A 101 -17.03 7.38 32.77
CA GLN A 101 -16.40 6.23 33.40
C GLN A 101 -15.32 5.69 32.46
N GLN A 102 -14.06 5.63 32.92
CA GLN A 102 -12.95 5.03 32.19
C GLN A 102 -12.45 3.79 32.93
N TYR A 103 -12.18 2.72 32.19
CA TYR A 103 -11.45 1.56 32.72
C TYR A 103 -9.97 1.70 32.38
N LEU A 104 -9.12 1.72 33.41
CA LEU A 104 -7.68 1.69 33.21
C LEU A 104 -7.22 0.25 32.92
N PRO A 105 -6.16 0.04 32.12
CA PRO A 105 -5.64 -1.29 31.85
C PRO A 105 -5.34 -2.05 33.16
N GLY A 106 -6.05 -3.16 33.39
CA GLY A 106 -5.87 -4.01 34.58
C GLY A 106 -6.77 -3.69 35.78
N ASP A 107 -7.66 -2.71 35.69
CA ASP A 107 -8.64 -2.39 36.75
C ASP A 107 -10.03 -2.93 36.39
N SER A 108 -10.70 -3.59 37.35
CA SER A 108 -12.07 -4.09 37.17
C SER A 108 -13.14 -3.05 37.54
N ASN A 109 -12.74 -1.93 38.15
CA ASN A 109 -13.65 -0.86 38.53
C ASN A 109 -13.44 0.38 37.63
N PRO A 110 -14.51 0.98 37.10
CA PRO A 110 -14.39 2.21 36.33
C PRO A 110 -13.95 3.36 37.24
N THR A 111 -12.90 4.07 36.84
CA THR A 111 -12.54 5.35 37.44
C THR A 111 -13.41 6.44 36.82
N THR A 112 -14.06 7.26 37.64
CA THR A 112 -14.79 8.43 37.11
C THR A 112 -13.78 9.50 36.70
N ILE A 113 -13.77 9.86 35.43
CA ILE A 113 -12.93 10.91 34.86
C ILE A 113 -13.80 12.09 34.48
N HIS A 114 -13.33 13.27 34.83
CA HIS A 114 -13.97 14.51 34.45
C HIS A 114 -13.33 14.99 33.14
N ILE A 115 -14.15 15.09 32.08
CA ILE A 115 -13.74 15.62 30.77
C ILE A 115 -13.94 17.13 30.81
N PHE A 116 -12.84 17.87 30.70
CA PHE A 116 -12.86 19.30 30.40
C PHE A 116 -12.68 19.46 28.90
N GLY A 117 -13.52 20.25 28.24
CA GLY A 117 -13.48 20.43 26.79
C GLY A 117 -12.07 20.73 26.27
N GLY A 118 -11.57 19.90 25.35
CA GLY A 118 -10.19 19.95 24.86
C GLY A 118 -9.68 18.54 24.53
N LEU A 119 -9.12 18.38 23.35
CA LEU A 119 -8.98 17.09 22.64
C LEU A 119 -7.93 16.10 23.17
N GLU A 120 -6.95 16.52 23.97
CA GLU A 120 -5.63 15.86 23.88
C GLU A 120 -5.08 15.21 25.17
N ALA A 121 -5.83 15.16 26.28
CA ALA A 121 -5.23 14.80 27.58
C ALA A 121 -5.69 13.47 28.21
N TYR A 122 -6.32 12.55 27.47
CA TYR A 122 -6.93 11.35 28.07
C TYR A 122 -6.07 10.10 28.04
N CYS A 123 -5.23 9.95 27.02
CA CYS A 123 -4.34 8.80 26.87
C CYS A 123 -2.89 9.28 26.73
N PRO A 124 -1.91 8.44 27.09
CA PRO A 124 -0.51 8.68 26.72
C PRO A 124 -0.39 9.03 25.23
N SER A 125 0.61 9.82 24.84
CA SER A 125 0.81 10.25 23.44
C SER A 125 0.90 9.09 22.45
N THR A 126 1.27 7.89 22.94
CA THR A 126 1.36 6.62 22.22
C THR A 126 0.07 5.82 22.16
N GLN A 127 -1.03 6.30 22.74
CA GLN A 127 -2.32 5.63 22.83
C GLN A 127 -3.46 6.55 22.35
N ARG A 128 -4.62 5.96 22.12
CA ARG A 128 -5.83 6.66 21.67
C ARG A 128 -7.03 6.25 22.50
N LEU A 129 -7.97 7.18 22.64
CA LEU A 129 -9.23 6.93 23.32
C LEU A 129 -10.12 6.10 22.38
N VAL A 130 -10.60 4.95 22.86
CA VAL A 130 -11.54 4.10 22.14
C VAL A 130 -12.73 3.78 23.02
N PHE A 131 -13.85 3.44 22.42
CA PHE A 131 -14.98 2.83 23.13
C PHE A 131 -14.56 1.45 23.68
N SER A 132 -14.93 1.16 24.93
CA SER A 132 -14.51 -0.07 25.59
C SER A 132 -15.08 -1.33 24.95
N ASP A 133 -16.29 -1.22 24.40
CA ASP A 133 -17.11 -2.36 23.97
C ASP A 133 -16.84 -2.82 22.52
N ASP A 134 -16.44 -1.92 21.63
CA ASP A 134 -16.28 -2.18 20.19
C ASP A 134 -14.95 -1.69 19.60
N ASP A 135 -14.04 -1.22 20.46
CA ASP A 135 -12.72 -0.67 20.11
C ASP A 135 -12.79 0.51 19.12
N VAL A 136 -13.93 1.17 18.95
CA VAL A 136 -14.04 2.26 17.97
C VAL A 136 -13.21 3.47 18.41
N VAL A 137 -12.30 3.93 17.55
CA VAL A 137 -11.44 5.08 17.83
C VAL A 137 -12.23 6.37 17.82
N ILE A 138 -12.02 7.16 18.86
CA ILE A 138 -12.66 8.44 19.07
C ILE A 138 -11.74 9.53 18.57
N ASP A 139 -12.26 10.35 17.65
CA ASP A 139 -11.55 11.49 17.09
C ASP A 139 -11.58 12.67 18.06
N ARG A 140 -12.78 13.01 18.55
CA ARG A 140 -12.99 14.12 19.48
C ARG A 140 -14.05 13.85 20.51
N VAL A 141 -13.90 14.44 21.69
CA VAL A 141 -14.96 14.50 22.69
C VAL A 141 -15.22 15.95 23.07
N GLU A 142 -16.47 16.37 23.01
CA GLU A 142 -16.94 17.68 23.44
C GLU A 142 -17.96 17.52 24.58
N CYS A 143 -17.85 18.39 25.58
CA CYS A 143 -18.88 18.59 26.59
C CYS A 143 -19.78 19.75 26.17
N PHE A 144 -21.09 19.63 26.40
CA PHE A 144 -22.03 20.72 26.17
C PHE A 144 -22.71 21.17 27.48
N GLU A 145 -23.24 22.39 27.48
CA GLU A 145 -23.65 23.15 28.67
C GLU A 145 -24.61 22.40 29.62
N SER A 146 -25.39 21.44 29.13
CA SER A 146 -26.30 20.65 29.95
C SER A 146 -25.67 19.38 30.56
N GLY A 147 -24.34 19.24 30.51
CA GLY A 147 -23.61 18.09 31.09
C GLY A 147 -23.68 16.79 30.29
N GLY A 148 -24.11 16.84 29.03
CA GLY A 148 -24.07 15.70 28.13
C GLY A 148 -22.75 15.62 27.36
N LEU A 149 -22.53 14.49 26.70
CA LEU A 149 -21.30 14.20 25.95
C LEU A 149 -21.58 14.15 24.46
N LYS A 150 -20.73 14.79 23.66
CA LYS A 150 -20.73 14.66 22.21
C LYS A 150 -19.41 14.02 21.77
N VAL A 151 -19.49 12.79 21.29
CA VAL A 151 -18.33 12.02 20.84
C VAL A 151 -18.30 12.02 19.33
N TYR A 152 -17.18 12.42 18.73
CA TYR A 152 -16.98 12.40 17.31
C TYR A 152 -16.22 11.14 16.92
N ILE A 153 -16.83 10.38 16.02
CA ILE A 153 -16.24 9.21 15.38
C ILE A 153 -16.25 9.53 13.89
N CYS A 154 -15.08 9.67 13.29
CA CYS A 154 -14.97 9.95 11.86
C CYS A 154 -15.75 11.19 11.37
N ASN A 155 -15.73 12.28 12.13
CA ASN A 155 -16.56 13.49 11.94
C ASN A 155 -18.08 13.32 12.15
N GLU A 156 -18.58 12.12 12.46
CA GLU A 156 -19.95 11.90 12.89
C GLU A 156 -20.06 12.10 14.39
N ALA A 157 -21.03 12.91 14.83
CA ALA A 157 -21.25 13.18 16.24
C ALA A 157 -22.31 12.26 16.84
N ILE A 158 -21.94 11.52 17.87
CA ILE A 158 -22.84 10.75 18.72
C ILE A 158 -23.09 11.51 20.02
N TRP A 159 -24.36 11.64 20.38
CA TRP A 159 -24.80 12.38 21.55
C TRP A 159 -25.17 11.42 22.67
N PHE A 160 -24.65 11.68 23.86
CA PHE A 160 -24.97 10.95 25.07
C PHE A 160 -25.59 11.90 26.09
N SER A 161 -26.72 11.47 26.65
CA SER A 161 -27.42 12.19 27.70
C SER A 161 -26.58 12.23 28.99
N PRO A 162 -26.76 13.27 29.83
CA PRO A 162 -26.14 13.33 31.14
C PRO A 162 -26.41 12.06 31.96
N GLY A 163 -25.39 11.51 32.59
CA GLY A 163 -25.50 10.30 33.42
C GLY A 163 -25.49 8.96 32.67
N TYR A 164 -25.59 8.97 31.34
CA TYR A 164 -25.53 7.78 30.48
C TYR A 164 -24.40 7.89 29.46
N GLY A 165 -23.17 8.02 29.95
CA GLY A 165 -21.97 8.09 29.13
C GLY A 165 -21.51 6.70 28.69
N PRO A 166 -20.90 6.58 27.51
CA PRO A 166 -20.26 5.33 27.10
C PRO A 166 -19.00 5.07 27.92
N HIS A 167 -18.55 3.82 27.92
CA HIS A 167 -17.28 3.45 28.54
C HIS A 167 -16.14 3.66 27.56
N PHE A 168 -15.04 4.25 28.05
CA PHE A 168 -13.83 4.44 27.27
C PHE A 168 -12.64 3.69 27.88
N LYS A 169 -11.68 3.36 27.02
CA LYS A 169 -10.36 2.86 27.41
C LYS A 169 -9.29 3.47 26.50
N CYS A 170 -8.04 3.44 26.95
CA CYS A 170 -6.91 3.77 26.11
C CYS A 170 -6.40 2.52 25.41
N ALA A 171 -6.33 2.55 24.09
CA ALA A 171 -5.81 1.47 23.26
C ALA A 171 -4.57 1.94 22.48
N GLU A 172 -3.77 0.98 22.02
CA GLU A 172 -2.74 1.26 21.02
C GLU A 172 -3.39 1.86 19.76
N PRO A 173 -2.76 2.85 19.11
CA PRO A 173 -3.26 3.43 17.87
C PRO A 173 -3.38 2.33 16.81
N PHE A 174 -4.44 2.41 16.02
CA PHE A 174 -4.63 1.57 14.85
C PHE A 174 -5.45 2.33 13.81
N CYS A 175 -5.40 1.86 12.57
CA CYS A 175 -6.17 2.38 11.46
C CYS A 175 -7.23 1.34 11.07
N ALA A 176 -8.51 1.71 11.21
CA ALA A 176 -9.63 0.86 10.81
C ALA A 176 -9.90 0.99 9.31
N ILE A 177 -9.97 -0.13 8.61
CA ILE A 177 -10.22 -0.19 7.17
C ILE A 177 -11.40 -1.10 6.92
N ASP A 178 -12.41 -0.58 6.22
CA ASP A 178 -13.50 -1.40 5.69
C ASP A 178 -13.09 -1.85 4.29
N ASN A 179 -12.83 -3.15 4.12
CA ASN A 179 -12.34 -3.74 2.87
C ASN A 179 -13.35 -4.75 2.31
N ASN A 180 -13.76 -4.59 1.05
CA ASN A 180 -14.55 -5.59 0.34
C ASN A 180 -13.64 -6.56 -0.39
N LEU A 181 -13.63 -7.84 -0.01
CA LEU A 181 -12.91 -8.88 -0.74
C LEU A 181 -13.50 -9.07 -2.16
N SER A 182 -12.75 -9.65 -3.10
CA SER A 182 -13.24 -9.83 -4.48
C SER A 182 -14.48 -10.71 -4.61
N ASN A 183 -14.75 -11.55 -3.60
CA ASN A 183 -15.97 -12.35 -3.50
C ASN A 183 -17.19 -11.56 -2.97
N GLY A 184 -17.04 -10.25 -2.72
CA GLY A 184 -18.07 -9.35 -2.19
C GLY A 184 -18.20 -9.33 -0.67
N THR A 185 -17.38 -10.10 0.06
CA THR A 185 -17.42 -10.12 1.54
C THR A 185 -16.79 -8.86 2.10
N ALA A 186 -17.54 -8.09 2.88
CA ALA A 186 -17.00 -6.97 3.65
C ALA A 186 -16.27 -7.49 4.89
N VAL A 187 -15.02 -7.08 5.05
CA VAL A 187 -14.19 -7.37 6.22
C VAL A 187 -13.64 -6.07 6.80
N ARG A 188 -13.65 -5.97 8.13
CA ARG A 188 -12.96 -4.87 8.83
C ARG A 188 -11.56 -5.32 9.21
N VAL A 189 -10.57 -4.50 8.87
CA VAL A 189 -9.16 -4.77 9.17
C VAL A 189 -8.59 -3.61 9.97
N ASP A 190 -8.09 -3.93 11.16
CA ASP A 190 -7.36 -2.98 11.99
C ASP A 190 -5.86 -3.14 11.75
N LEU A 191 -5.21 -2.07 11.29
CA LEU A 191 -3.76 -2.01 11.08
C LEU A 191 -3.09 -1.29 12.23
N LYS A 192 -2.07 -1.92 12.84
CA LYS A 192 -1.21 -1.23 13.80
C LYS A 192 -0.18 -0.36 13.08
N PRO A 193 0.28 0.76 13.67
CA PRO A 193 1.35 1.55 13.10
C PRO A 193 2.61 0.73 12.83
N GLY A 194 3.17 0.89 11.63
CA GLY A 194 4.33 0.13 11.16
C GLY A 194 4.07 -1.34 10.82
N ALA A 195 2.83 -1.84 10.96
CA ALA A 195 2.50 -3.19 10.51
C ALA A 195 2.22 -3.20 9.00
N GLU A 196 2.97 -4.01 8.26
CA GLU A 196 2.60 -4.38 6.89
C GLU A 196 1.57 -5.51 6.95
N LYS A 197 0.39 -5.27 6.39
CA LYS A 197 -0.63 -6.32 6.22
C LYS A 197 -1.15 -6.28 4.80
N LEU A 198 -1.07 -7.43 4.14
CA LEU A 198 -1.71 -7.64 2.85
C LEU A 198 -3.23 -7.67 3.07
N LEU A 199 -3.93 -6.65 2.57
CA LEU A 199 -5.40 -6.61 2.60
C LEU A 199 -6.04 -7.52 1.55
N CYS A 200 -5.32 -7.75 0.46
CA CYS A 200 -5.75 -8.56 -0.68
C CYS A 200 -4.76 -9.70 -0.91
N THR A 201 -5.21 -10.76 -1.59
CA THR A 201 -4.32 -11.83 -2.05
C THR A 201 -3.35 -11.32 -3.13
N ASN A 202 -2.29 -12.07 -3.41
CA ASN A 202 -1.34 -11.71 -4.48
C ASN A 202 -1.96 -11.69 -5.90
N THR A 203 -3.11 -12.34 -6.08
CA THR A 203 -3.90 -12.33 -7.33
C THR A 203 -4.90 -11.16 -7.40
N GLU A 204 -4.96 -10.34 -6.37
CA GLU A 204 -5.85 -9.20 -6.27
C GLU A 204 -5.05 -7.92 -6.17
N ARG A 205 -5.71 -6.80 -6.42
CA ARG A 205 -5.20 -5.46 -6.14
C ARG A 205 -6.20 -4.68 -5.34
N LEU A 206 -5.69 -3.73 -4.57
CA LEU A 206 -6.48 -2.86 -3.71
C LEU A 206 -6.92 -1.63 -4.51
N GLN A 207 -8.21 -1.33 -4.47
CA GLN A 207 -8.82 -0.15 -5.10
C GLN A 207 -9.67 0.63 -4.11
N TRP A 208 -9.82 1.92 -4.39
CA TRP A 208 -10.82 2.75 -3.76
C TRP A 208 -12.23 2.30 -4.15
N HIS A 209 -13.12 2.17 -3.16
CA HIS A 209 -14.52 1.84 -3.43
C HIS A 209 -15.26 2.98 -4.16
N SER A 210 -14.89 4.24 -3.88
CA SER A 210 -15.59 5.42 -4.40
C SER A 210 -15.34 5.72 -5.87
N ASP A 211 -14.09 5.55 -6.35
CA ASP A 211 -13.69 5.95 -7.71
C ASP A 211 -12.93 4.87 -8.49
N SER A 212 -12.78 3.66 -7.91
CA SER A 212 -12.07 2.54 -8.52
C SER A 212 -10.60 2.81 -8.87
N SER A 213 -9.98 3.85 -8.29
CA SER A 213 -8.56 4.12 -8.49
C SER A 213 -7.70 3.10 -7.73
N ASP A 214 -6.57 2.71 -8.34
CA ASP A 214 -5.65 1.70 -7.79
C ASP A 214 -4.82 2.29 -6.64
N VAL A 215 -4.75 1.58 -5.52
CA VAL A 215 -3.93 1.94 -4.36
C VAL A 215 -2.52 1.35 -4.52
N ALA A 216 -1.50 2.20 -4.46
CA ALA A 216 -0.09 1.81 -4.58
C ALA A 216 0.52 1.39 -3.24
N SER A 217 0.24 2.19 -2.21
CA SER A 217 0.79 1.96 -0.87
C SER A 217 -0.14 2.49 0.20
N MET A 218 -0.06 1.91 1.38
CA MET A 218 -0.82 2.32 2.53
C MET A 218 0.03 2.16 3.78
N GLU A 219 0.06 3.19 4.60
CA GLU A 219 0.86 3.25 5.82
C GLU A 219 -0.01 3.71 6.98
N CYS A 220 -0.15 2.86 8.00
CA CYS A 220 -0.77 3.28 9.24
C CYS A 220 0.26 3.93 10.16
N SER A 221 -0.08 5.08 10.72
CA SER A 221 0.75 5.86 11.65
C SER A 221 -0.06 6.24 12.89
N VAL A 222 0.61 6.78 13.91
CA VAL A 222 -0.06 7.36 15.08
C VAL A 222 -1.00 8.54 14.72
N SER A 223 -0.76 9.19 13.58
CA SER A 223 -1.56 10.31 13.08
C SER A 223 -2.71 9.88 12.16
N GLY A 224 -2.83 8.58 11.85
CA GLY A 224 -3.86 8.05 10.94
C GLY A 224 -3.27 7.26 9.77
N LEU A 225 -4.12 7.04 8.77
CA LEU A 225 -3.84 6.21 7.60
C LEU A 225 -3.44 7.10 6.41
N ASP A 226 -2.23 6.93 5.89
CA ASP A 226 -1.78 7.55 4.64
C ASP A 226 -1.90 6.52 3.51
N ILE A 227 -2.70 6.84 2.50
CA ILE A 227 -2.87 6.00 1.31
C ILE A 227 -2.39 6.77 0.10
N LYS A 228 -1.58 6.13 -0.75
CA LYS A 228 -1.11 6.69 -2.02
C LYS A 228 -1.64 5.90 -3.19
N ASP A 229 -2.07 6.59 -4.25
CA ASP A 229 -2.39 5.94 -5.52
C ASP A 229 -1.13 5.66 -6.35
N MET A 230 -1.32 5.00 -7.49
CA MET A 230 -0.25 4.71 -8.46
C MET A 230 0.36 5.97 -9.11
N ALA A 231 -0.29 7.13 -9.01
CA ALA A 231 0.23 8.41 -9.47
C ALA A 231 1.03 9.16 -8.38
N GLY A 232 1.09 8.60 -7.15
CA GLY A 232 1.74 9.20 -5.99
C GLY A 232 0.90 10.24 -5.26
N LYS A 233 -0.37 10.43 -5.63
CA LYS A 233 -1.30 11.27 -4.87
C LYS A 233 -1.59 10.61 -3.54
N SER A 234 -1.41 11.36 -2.45
CA SER A 234 -1.61 10.91 -1.07
C SER A 234 -2.92 11.45 -0.51
N TRP A 235 -3.63 10.60 0.23
CA TRP A 235 -4.76 10.97 1.07
C TRP A 235 -4.47 10.57 2.50
N LYS A 236 -4.61 11.53 3.42
CA LYS A 236 -4.48 11.29 4.85
C LYS A 236 -5.86 11.18 5.46
N TYR A 237 -6.17 10.00 5.97
CA TYR A 237 -7.41 9.75 6.70
C TYR A 237 -7.10 9.83 8.19
N PRO A 238 -7.68 10.78 8.92
CA PRO A 238 -7.50 10.88 10.36
C PRO A 238 -8.21 9.71 11.05
N ILE A 239 -7.57 8.55 11.17
CA ILE A 239 -8.07 7.29 11.78
C ILE A 239 -9.43 6.77 11.23
N CYS A 240 -10.07 7.52 10.34
CA CYS A 240 -11.37 7.23 9.79
C CYS A 240 -11.32 6.05 8.82
N LYS A 241 -12.48 5.41 8.69
CA LYS A 241 -12.73 4.33 7.74
C LYS A 241 -12.35 4.73 6.32
N ALA A 242 -11.26 4.18 5.81
CA ALA A 242 -11.08 4.08 4.37
C ALA A 242 -11.93 2.91 3.86
N SER A 243 -12.74 3.16 2.84
CA SER A 243 -13.51 2.11 2.16
C SER A 243 -12.74 1.66 0.91
N LEU A 244 -12.21 0.45 0.99
CA LEU A 244 -11.39 -0.16 -0.03
C LEU A 244 -12.05 -1.44 -0.54
N GLN A 245 -11.61 -1.91 -1.70
CA GLN A 245 -12.03 -3.18 -2.26
C GLN A 245 -10.86 -3.89 -2.93
N CYS A 246 -10.80 -5.21 -2.75
CA CYS A 246 -9.94 -6.09 -3.51
C CYS A 246 -10.63 -6.45 -4.81
N VAL A 247 -10.03 -6.08 -5.93
CA VAL A 247 -10.48 -6.50 -7.26
C VAL A 247 -9.46 -7.46 -7.86
N PRO A 248 -9.88 -8.37 -8.75
CA PRO A 248 -8.93 -9.20 -9.50
C PRO A 248 -7.88 -8.33 -10.17
N ALA A 249 -6.60 -8.71 -10.03
CA ALA A 249 -5.53 -8.03 -10.75
C ALA A 249 -5.76 -8.21 -12.26
N THR A 250 -5.50 -7.16 -13.02
CA THR A 250 -5.61 -7.16 -14.49
C THR A 250 -4.37 -6.52 -15.06
N CYS A 251 -3.75 -7.21 -16.02
CA CYS A 251 -2.52 -6.76 -16.65
C CYS A 251 -2.78 -6.56 -18.15
N PRO A 252 -3.06 -5.32 -18.59
CA PRO A 252 -3.22 -5.04 -20.00
C PRO A 252 -1.90 -5.27 -20.74
N ILE A 253 -1.99 -5.90 -21.91
CA ILE A 253 -0.93 -6.02 -22.89
C ILE A 253 -1.46 -5.60 -24.25
N LYS A 254 -0.54 -5.23 -25.15
CA LYS A 254 -0.84 -5.02 -26.56
C LYS A 254 -0.40 -6.26 -27.34
N ASN A 255 -1.32 -6.96 -27.98
CA ASN A 255 -1.05 -8.13 -28.78
C ASN A 255 -0.91 -7.75 -30.26
N LYS A 256 0.30 -7.84 -30.81
CA LYS A 256 0.60 -7.67 -32.22
C LYS A 256 0.32 -8.98 -32.96
N LEU A 257 -0.76 -8.99 -33.73
CA LEU A 257 -1.16 -10.12 -34.57
C LEU A 257 -0.21 -10.30 -35.76
N ALA A 258 -0.26 -11.47 -36.41
CA ALA A 258 0.58 -11.82 -37.56
C ALA A 258 0.36 -10.90 -38.78
N ASN A 259 -0.83 -10.31 -38.93
CA ASN A 259 -1.14 -9.31 -39.96
C ASN A 259 -0.62 -7.89 -39.63
N GLY A 260 0.01 -7.71 -38.46
CA GLY A 260 0.55 -6.44 -37.98
C GLY A 260 -0.44 -5.57 -37.17
N THR A 261 -1.71 -5.95 -37.05
CA THR A 261 -2.67 -5.22 -36.20
C THR A 261 -2.34 -5.40 -34.71
N ILE A 262 -2.73 -4.42 -33.89
CA ILE A 262 -2.50 -4.44 -32.44
C ILE A 262 -3.85 -4.47 -31.75
N ASP A 263 -4.07 -5.51 -30.93
CA ASP A 263 -5.26 -5.69 -30.12
C ASP A 263 -4.92 -5.50 -28.63
N ASP A 264 -5.82 -4.90 -27.86
CA ASP A 264 -5.67 -4.85 -26.40
C ASP A 264 -6.16 -6.16 -25.78
N VAL A 265 -5.30 -6.81 -24.99
CA VAL A 265 -5.61 -8.07 -24.28
C VAL A 265 -5.41 -7.84 -22.79
N ILE A 266 -6.33 -8.32 -21.98
CA ILE A 266 -6.24 -8.23 -20.52
C ILE A 266 -5.88 -9.61 -19.98
N LEU A 267 -4.69 -9.73 -19.40
CA LEU A 267 -4.29 -10.92 -18.67
C LEU A 267 -4.86 -10.88 -17.26
N THR A 268 -5.31 -12.03 -16.77
CA THR A 268 -5.70 -12.24 -15.37
C THR A 268 -4.75 -13.22 -14.72
N PRO A 269 -4.50 -13.12 -13.41
CA PRO A 269 -3.70 -14.08 -12.66
C PRO A 269 -4.13 -15.53 -12.94
N GLN A 270 -3.17 -16.43 -13.06
CA GLN A 270 -3.33 -17.86 -13.36
C GLN A 270 -3.88 -18.18 -14.77
N LYS A 271 -4.12 -17.17 -15.61
CA LYS A 271 -4.55 -17.33 -17.01
C LYS A 271 -3.69 -16.46 -17.95
N GLU A 272 -2.39 -16.39 -17.69
CA GLU A 272 -1.44 -15.54 -18.41
C GLU A 272 -1.05 -16.08 -19.80
N ARG A 273 -1.52 -17.28 -20.15
CA ARG A 273 -1.28 -17.88 -21.46
C ARG A 273 -2.25 -17.27 -22.49
N PHE A 274 -1.75 -16.32 -23.28
CA PHE A 274 -2.54 -15.72 -24.37
C PHE A 274 -2.17 -16.26 -25.77
N CYS A 275 -0.94 -16.76 -25.95
CA CYS A 275 -0.56 -17.36 -27.22
C CYS A 275 -1.23 -18.73 -27.42
N PRO A 276 -1.74 -19.02 -28.62
CA PRO A 276 -2.25 -20.35 -28.98
C PRO A 276 -1.24 -21.47 -28.69
N HIS A 277 -1.73 -22.70 -28.60
CA HIS A 277 -0.87 -23.87 -28.55
C HIS A 277 0.08 -23.89 -29.76
N GLY A 278 1.36 -24.19 -29.52
CA GLY A 278 2.41 -24.18 -30.56
C GLY A 278 3.10 -22.84 -30.75
N GLN A 279 2.76 -21.84 -29.92
CA GLN A 279 3.38 -20.52 -29.97
C GLN A 279 3.88 -20.09 -28.59
N ILE A 280 4.90 -19.23 -28.59
CA ILE A 280 5.39 -18.53 -27.40
C ILE A 280 5.23 -17.02 -27.60
N ALA A 281 5.10 -16.32 -26.48
CA ALA A 281 5.07 -14.87 -26.48
C ALA A 281 6.48 -14.31 -26.74
N ARG A 282 6.56 -13.21 -27.48
CA ARG A 282 7.79 -12.48 -27.77
C ARG A 282 7.51 -10.99 -27.73
N PHE A 283 8.43 -10.21 -27.18
CA PHE A 283 8.32 -8.76 -27.27
C PHE A 283 8.45 -8.27 -28.71
N SER A 284 7.77 -7.19 -29.05
CA SER A 284 7.90 -6.53 -30.36
C SER A 284 9.33 -6.09 -30.71
N TYR A 285 10.19 -5.87 -29.70
CA TYR A 285 11.62 -5.58 -29.88
C TYR A 285 12.50 -6.84 -29.98
N GLY A 286 11.90 -8.05 -29.95
CA GLY A 286 12.57 -9.30 -30.27
C GLY A 286 13.03 -10.18 -29.10
N ALA A 287 12.78 -9.80 -27.84
CA ALA A 287 13.10 -10.65 -26.70
C ALA A 287 12.07 -11.78 -26.49
N ASP A 288 12.56 -13.01 -26.33
CA ASP A 288 11.75 -14.22 -26.14
C ASP A 288 11.30 -14.33 -24.67
N LEU A 289 10.00 -14.56 -24.45
CA LEU A 289 9.43 -14.75 -23.11
C LEU A 289 9.44 -16.22 -22.72
N LYS A 290 9.82 -16.48 -21.46
CA LYS A 290 9.67 -17.79 -20.83
C LYS A 290 8.25 -17.95 -20.28
N PHE A 291 7.79 -17.00 -19.48
CA PHE A 291 6.41 -16.92 -19.01
C PHE A 291 6.05 -15.49 -18.56
N LEU A 292 4.76 -15.26 -18.39
CA LEU A 292 4.19 -14.02 -17.88
C LEU A 292 3.49 -14.33 -16.55
N GLU A 293 3.59 -13.41 -15.61
CA GLU A 293 2.87 -13.47 -14.34
C GLU A 293 2.14 -12.14 -14.15
N CYS A 294 0.84 -12.20 -13.93
CA CYS A 294 0.04 -11.03 -13.59
C CYS A 294 -0.30 -11.08 -12.10
N ASN A 295 0.04 -10.02 -11.37
CA ASN A 295 -0.26 -9.91 -9.95
C ASN A 295 -0.68 -8.46 -9.58
N GLY A 296 -0.92 -8.22 -8.29
CA GLY A 296 -1.33 -6.90 -7.80
C GLY A 296 -0.34 -5.76 -8.09
N ALA A 297 0.95 -6.07 -8.31
CA ALA A 297 2.00 -5.09 -8.61
C ALA A 297 2.13 -4.78 -10.12
N GLY A 298 1.54 -5.60 -10.99
CA GLY A 298 1.57 -5.42 -12.43
C GLY A 298 1.89 -6.69 -13.20
N LEU A 299 2.42 -6.53 -14.42
CA LEU A 299 2.84 -7.64 -15.26
C LEU A 299 4.34 -7.88 -15.08
N HIS A 300 4.70 -9.08 -14.65
CA HIS A 300 6.08 -9.55 -14.62
C HIS A 300 6.35 -10.45 -15.82
N ALA A 301 7.33 -10.04 -16.62
CA ALA A 301 7.78 -10.76 -17.79
C ALA A 301 9.12 -11.44 -17.51
N TYR A 302 9.10 -12.77 -17.48
CA TYR A 302 10.31 -13.58 -17.28
C TYR A 302 10.89 -13.94 -18.64
N LEU A 303 12.08 -13.44 -18.95
CA LEU A 303 12.74 -13.66 -20.22
C LEU A 303 13.44 -15.04 -20.26
N ALA A 304 13.82 -15.47 -21.46
CA ALA A 304 14.57 -16.71 -21.66
C ALA A 304 15.94 -16.72 -20.94
N ASP A 305 16.54 -15.55 -20.71
CA ASP A 305 17.80 -15.38 -19.97
C ASP A 305 17.64 -15.30 -18.44
N HIS A 306 16.43 -15.57 -17.92
CA HIS A 306 16.05 -15.49 -16.51
C HIS A 306 15.94 -14.07 -15.92
N SER A 307 16.13 -13.01 -16.72
CA SER A 307 15.83 -11.66 -16.25
C SER A 307 14.31 -11.45 -16.12
N VAL A 308 13.93 -10.51 -15.25
CA VAL A 308 12.54 -10.15 -14.98
C VAL A 308 12.35 -8.68 -15.32
N VAL A 309 11.37 -8.39 -16.18
CA VAL A 309 10.97 -7.03 -16.53
C VAL A 309 9.57 -6.80 -15.98
N THR A 310 9.40 -5.75 -15.17
CA THR A 310 8.11 -5.39 -14.57
C THR A 310 7.48 -4.24 -15.35
N TYR A 311 6.26 -4.45 -15.86
CA TYR A 311 5.49 -3.44 -16.56
C TYR A 311 4.35 -2.92 -15.70
N GLN A 312 4.30 -1.59 -15.57
CA GLN A 312 3.20 -0.88 -14.95
C GLN A 312 1.99 -0.82 -15.90
N LYS A 313 0.78 -0.83 -15.33
CA LYS A 313 -0.48 -0.79 -16.10
C LYS A 313 -0.57 0.37 -17.09
N ALA A 314 0.01 1.51 -16.76
CA ALA A 314 0.01 2.70 -17.64
C ALA A 314 0.83 2.50 -18.93
N ASN A 315 1.77 1.55 -18.94
CA ASN A 315 2.69 1.30 -20.05
C ASN A 315 2.65 -0.20 -20.44
N PRO A 316 1.53 -0.68 -21.00
CA PRO A 316 1.39 -2.09 -21.36
C PRO A 316 2.41 -2.46 -22.45
N PRO A 317 3.13 -3.59 -22.32
CA PRO A 317 4.07 -4.01 -23.35
C PRO A 317 3.35 -4.46 -24.61
N THR A 318 4.01 -4.31 -25.76
CA THR A 318 3.56 -4.92 -27.02
C THR A 318 4.24 -6.26 -27.23
N LEU A 319 3.44 -7.33 -27.18
CA LEU A 319 3.82 -8.72 -27.36
C LEU A 319 3.26 -9.24 -28.69
N GLY A 320 3.95 -10.18 -29.31
CA GLY A 320 3.41 -11.00 -30.40
C GLY A 320 3.56 -12.48 -30.06
N CYS A 321 2.89 -13.32 -30.83
CA CYS A 321 3.07 -14.77 -30.75
C CYS A 321 3.88 -15.26 -31.93
N ILE A 322 4.94 -16.04 -31.65
CA ILE A 322 5.75 -16.71 -32.67
C ILE A 322 5.64 -18.22 -32.50
N ALA A 323 5.81 -18.96 -33.59
CA ALA A 323 5.85 -20.42 -33.52
C ALA A 323 6.98 -20.89 -32.59
N ALA A 324 6.74 -21.99 -31.89
CA ALA A 324 7.72 -22.61 -31.01
C ALA A 324 7.64 -24.13 -31.12
N CYS A 325 8.77 -24.75 -31.45
CA CYS A 325 8.86 -26.17 -31.67
C CYS A 325 9.75 -26.79 -30.60
N ASN A 326 9.17 -27.62 -29.75
CA ASN A 326 9.94 -28.35 -28.75
C ASN A 326 10.69 -29.49 -29.44
N ILE A 327 11.97 -29.64 -29.13
CA ILE A 327 12.80 -30.76 -29.56
C ILE A 327 13.44 -31.43 -28.34
N MET A 328 13.76 -32.70 -28.47
CA MET A 328 14.66 -33.39 -27.56
C MET A 328 15.98 -33.57 -28.31
N ASP A 329 17.02 -32.88 -27.88
CA ASP A 329 18.36 -33.03 -28.44
C ASP A 329 19.09 -34.18 -27.73
N LYS A 330 19.49 -35.19 -28.49
CA LYS A 330 20.23 -36.36 -28.00
C LYS A 330 21.70 -36.03 -27.95
N GLN A 331 22.18 -35.76 -26.74
CA GLN A 331 23.57 -35.44 -26.44
C GLN A 331 24.28 -36.67 -25.84
N PRO A 332 25.62 -36.69 -25.81
CA PRO A 332 26.38 -37.78 -25.18
C PRO A 332 26.04 -38.01 -23.70
N LYS A 333 25.57 -36.98 -23.00
CA LYS A 333 25.17 -37.02 -21.58
C LYS A 333 23.70 -37.38 -21.36
N GLY A 334 22.91 -37.55 -22.41
CA GLY A 334 21.48 -37.83 -22.34
C GLY A 334 20.64 -36.89 -23.22
N LEU A 335 19.33 -36.92 -23.03
CA LEU A 335 18.40 -36.07 -23.76
C LEU A 335 18.26 -34.70 -23.09
N VAL A 336 18.36 -33.63 -23.88
CA VAL A 336 18.17 -32.24 -23.44
C VAL A 336 16.97 -31.63 -24.16
N GLY A 337 15.99 -31.13 -23.42
CA GLY A 337 14.84 -30.44 -24.01
C GLY A 337 15.22 -29.03 -24.46
N MET A 338 14.85 -28.67 -25.70
CA MET A 338 15.09 -27.34 -26.25
C MET A 338 13.85 -26.83 -27.00
N THR A 339 13.76 -25.52 -27.20
CA THR A 339 12.72 -24.89 -28.02
C THR A 339 13.37 -24.17 -29.20
N LEU A 340 12.97 -24.57 -30.41
CA LEU A 340 13.36 -23.90 -31.64
C LEU A 340 12.33 -22.84 -32.01
N ASN A 341 12.83 -21.65 -32.34
CA ASN A 341 12.04 -20.53 -32.82
C ASN A 341 12.33 -20.32 -34.32
N PRO A 342 11.37 -19.80 -35.10
CA PRO A 342 11.59 -19.40 -36.49
C PRO A 342 12.84 -18.53 -36.64
N GLY A 343 13.72 -18.90 -37.57
CA GLY A 343 15.00 -18.23 -37.81
C GLY A 343 16.15 -18.61 -36.87
N LYS A 344 15.91 -19.40 -35.82
CA LYS A 344 16.94 -19.91 -34.91
C LYS A 344 17.08 -21.42 -35.00
N GLU A 345 16.77 -22.00 -36.15
CA GLU A 345 16.72 -23.44 -36.30
C GLU A 345 18.12 -24.07 -36.33
N GLN A 346 19.16 -23.32 -36.69
CA GLN A 346 20.54 -23.79 -36.58
C GLN A 346 21.06 -23.71 -35.13
N TYR A 347 20.96 -24.81 -34.40
CA TYR A 347 21.39 -24.91 -32.99
C TYR A 347 22.65 -25.77 -32.78
N CYS A 348 23.04 -26.59 -33.77
CA CYS A 348 24.24 -27.42 -33.66
C CYS A 348 25.53 -26.59 -33.71
N PRO A 349 26.58 -27.02 -32.98
CA PRO A 349 27.88 -26.34 -32.98
C PRO A 349 28.57 -26.42 -34.35
N GLU A 350 29.63 -25.62 -34.52
CA GLU A 350 30.36 -25.59 -35.79
C GLU A 350 30.98 -26.97 -36.12
N GLY A 351 30.80 -27.41 -37.37
CA GLY A 351 31.27 -28.72 -37.84
C GLY A 351 30.25 -29.85 -37.67
N GLU A 352 29.13 -29.56 -37.03
CA GLU A 352 28.01 -30.49 -36.87
C GLU A 352 26.79 -30.00 -37.64
N ILE A 353 25.94 -30.95 -38.01
CA ILE A 353 24.64 -30.70 -38.63
C ILE A 353 23.55 -31.42 -37.82
N VAL A 354 22.33 -30.91 -37.92
CA VAL A 354 21.17 -31.56 -37.32
C VAL A 354 20.93 -32.88 -38.03
N GLN A 355 20.74 -33.93 -37.26
CA GLN A 355 20.38 -35.27 -37.72
C GLN A 355 19.11 -35.72 -37.02
N LEU A 356 18.33 -36.57 -37.70
CA LEU A 356 17.25 -37.32 -37.05
C LEU A 356 17.85 -38.41 -36.13
N GLU A 357 17.01 -39.01 -35.28
CA GLU A 357 17.42 -40.08 -34.35
C GLU A 357 18.15 -41.25 -35.05
N ASP A 358 17.77 -41.56 -36.29
CA ASP A 358 18.37 -42.62 -37.11
C ASP A 358 19.74 -42.25 -37.71
N GLY A 359 20.24 -41.04 -37.43
CA GLY A 359 21.48 -40.51 -37.98
C GLY A 359 21.34 -39.85 -39.36
N THR A 360 20.14 -39.82 -39.93
CA THR A 360 19.90 -39.17 -41.23
C THR A 360 20.14 -37.66 -41.12
N PRO A 361 21.02 -37.07 -41.95
CA PRO A 361 21.26 -35.64 -41.94
C PRO A 361 20.03 -34.84 -42.42
N ALA A 362 19.66 -33.82 -41.65
CA ALA A 362 18.71 -32.82 -42.09
C ALA A 362 19.39 -31.85 -43.05
N LYS A 363 18.70 -31.54 -44.15
CA LYS A 363 19.06 -30.49 -45.10
C LYS A 363 18.59 -29.13 -44.61
N ASP A 364 17.36 -29.06 -44.10
CA ASP A 364 16.76 -27.85 -43.54
C ASP A 364 15.77 -28.22 -42.44
N ILE A 365 15.59 -27.31 -41.49
CA ILE A 365 14.60 -27.43 -40.43
C ILE A 365 13.88 -26.10 -40.27
N SER A 366 12.56 -26.16 -40.21
CA SER A 366 11.70 -24.98 -40.12
C SER A 366 10.67 -25.19 -39.03
N CYS A 367 10.62 -24.25 -38.09
CA CYS A 367 9.59 -24.25 -37.06
C CYS A 367 8.37 -23.43 -37.52
N THR A 368 7.20 -24.04 -37.51
CA THR A 368 5.93 -23.39 -37.89
C THR A 368 4.89 -23.57 -36.79
N THR A 369 3.75 -22.90 -36.92
CA THR A 369 2.63 -23.05 -35.97
C THR A 369 2.02 -24.46 -35.99
N VAL A 370 2.28 -25.25 -37.04
CA VAL A 370 1.82 -26.64 -37.16
C VAL A 370 2.78 -27.60 -36.44
N GLY A 371 4.06 -27.25 -36.38
CA GLY A 371 5.11 -28.05 -35.77
C GLY A 371 6.45 -27.88 -36.47
N LEU A 372 7.35 -28.83 -36.23
CA LEU A 372 8.69 -28.84 -36.82
C LEU A 372 8.68 -29.61 -38.14
N THR A 373 9.04 -28.93 -39.23
CA THR A 373 9.25 -29.57 -40.54
C THR A 373 10.74 -29.76 -40.77
N ILE A 374 11.15 -30.98 -41.08
CA ILE A 374 12.53 -31.38 -41.34
C ILE A 374 12.60 -31.85 -42.79
N VAL A 375 13.41 -31.18 -43.61
CA VAL A 375 13.73 -31.62 -44.97
C VAL A 375 15.01 -32.44 -44.90
N LYS A 376 14.98 -33.69 -45.37
CA LYS A 376 16.14 -34.59 -45.43
C LYS A 376 17.02 -34.26 -46.64
N GLN A 377 18.24 -34.79 -46.67
CA GLN A 377 19.17 -34.61 -47.80
C GLN A 377 18.62 -35.12 -49.15
N ASP A 378 17.77 -36.14 -49.13
CA ASP A 378 17.09 -36.67 -50.32
C ASP A 378 15.94 -35.79 -50.82
N GLY A 379 15.59 -34.71 -50.10
CA GLY A 379 14.49 -33.80 -50.42
C GLY A 379 13.13 -34.24 -49.87
N SER A 380 13.02 -35.42 -49.26
CA SER A 380 11.82 -35.80 -48.52
C SER A 380 11.67 -34.95 -47.26
N SER A 381 10.44 -34.81 -46.76
CA SER A 381 10.19 -34.03 -45.54
C SER A 381 9.39 -34.83 -44.52
N VAL A 382 9.68 -34.59 -43.25
CA VAL A 382 8.95 -35.12 -42.09
C VAL A 382 8.46 -33.93 -41.29
N THR A 383 7.17 -33.90 -40.97
CA THR A 383 6.61 -32.87 -40.08
C THR A 383 6.13 -33.52 -38.80
N THR A 384 6.70 -33.10 -37.69
CA THR A 384 6.24 -33.52 -36.36
C THR A 384 5.27 -32.48 -35.83
N PRO A 385 3.99 -32.83 -35.58
CA PRO A 385 3.00 -31.88 -35.10
C PRO A 385 3.29 -31.47 -33.65
N TYR A 386 3.01 -30.22 -33.32
CA TYR A 386 3.01 -29.75 -31.93
C TYR A 386 1.89 -30.47 -31.11
N PRO A 387 2.09 -30.80 -29.82
CA PRO A 387 3.23 -30.52 -28.93
C PRO A 387 4.31 -31.60 -28.91
N SER A 388 4.21 -32.63 -29.76
CA SER A 388 5.10 -33.77 -29.72
C SER A 388 6.55 -33.32 -30.00
N PRO A 389 7.48 -33.51 -29.04
CA PRO A 389 8.83 -33.09 -29.27
C PRO A 389 9.50 -34.00 -30.31
N THR A 390 10.28 -33.41 -31.21
CA THR A 390 11.05 -34.19 -32.20
C THR A 390 12.40 -34.55 -31.62
N LEU A 391 12.78 -35.83 -31.70
CA LEU A 391 14.10 -36.28 -31.28
C LEU A 391 15.12 -36.00 -32.40
N LEU A 392 16.09 -35.16 -32.08
CA LEU A 392 17.17 -34.74 -32.97
C LEU A 392 18.51 -35.01 -32.29
N GLN A 393 19.59 -34.99 -33.06
CA GLN A 393 20.94 -35.01 -32.54
C GLN A 393 21.85 -34.16 -33.42
N CYS A 394 22.89 -33.57 -32.84
CA CYS A 394 23.97 -32.99 -33.61
C CYS A 394 25.01 -34.07 -33.92
N GLY A 395 25.42 -34.16 -35.18
CA GLY A 395 26.41 -35.14 -35.63
C GLY A 395 27.35 -34.58 -36.67
N PRO A 396 28.50 -35.23 -36.91
CA PRO A 396 29.50 -34.74 -37.85
C PRO A 396 28.89 -34.59 -39.25
N GLY A 397 29.11 -33.44 -39.85
CA GLY A 397 28.65 -33.16 -41.21
C GLY A 397 29.27 -31.90 -41.76
N VAL A 398 29.71 -31.95 -43.01
CA VAL A 398 30.21 -30.77 -43.70
C VAL A 398 29.01 -30.14 -44.41
N CYS A 399 28.63 -28.92 -43.99
CA CYS A 399 27.79 -28.07 -44.82
C CYS A 399 28.47 -27.94 -46.20
N GLU A 400 27.89 -28.56 -47.23
CA GLU A 400 28.43 -28.48 -48.59
C GLU A 400 28.48 -27.02 -49.00
N ARG A 401 29.70 -26.49 -49.23
CA ARG A 401 30.00 -25.07 -49.47
C ARG A 401 29.18 -24.39 -50.57
N ASN A 402 28.48 -25.15 -51.41
CA ASN A 402 27.77 -24.66 -52.59
C ASN A 402 26.24 -24.86 -52.55
N ARG A 403 25.66 -25.35 -51.46
CA ARG A 403 24.20 -25.34 -51.24
C ARG A 403 23.91 -24.66 -49.93
N GLU A 404 23.45 -23.41 -50.03
CA GLU A 404 22.74 -22.59 -49.02
C GLU A 404 22.61 -23.22 -47.62
N CYS A 405 23.72 -23.42 -46.90
CA CYS A 405 23.71 -23.26 -45.45
C CYS A 405 23.71 -21.74 -45.25
N ALA A 406 22.52 -21.14 -45.21
CA ALA A 406 22.37 -19.70 -45.07
C ALA A 406 23.07 -19.22 -43.78
N GLY A 407 23.98 -18.25 -43.92
CA GLY A 407 24.41 -17.38 -42.82
C GLY A 407 25.92 -17.43 -42.46
N PRO A 408 26.61 -16.27 -42.30
CA PRO A 408 28.00 -16.22 -41.87
C PRO A 408 28.20 -16.79 -40.46
N ARG A 409 29.40 -17.34 -40.22
CA ARG A 409 29.69 -18.34 -39.20
C ARG A 409 29.75 -17.87 -37.74
N THR A 410 29.87 -16.59 -37.45
CA THR A 410 29.78 -16.08 -36.07
C THR A 410 29.46 -14.60 -36.10
N CYS A 411 28.63 -14.16 -35.14
CA CYS A 411 28.58 -12.77 -34.76
C CYS A 411 29.65 -12.62 -33.66
N PRO A 412 30.61 -11.68 -33.75
CA PRO A 412 31.66 -11.51 -32.75
C PRO A 412 31.07 -11.43 -31.34
N THR A 413 31.84 -11.81 -30.31
CA THR A 413 31.39 -11.70 -28.92
C THR A 413 30.86 -10.30 -28.64
N GLY A 414 29.58 -10.17 -28.30
CA GLY A 414 28.88 -8.89 -28.11
C GLY A 414 28.05 -8.41 -29.31
N GLY A 415 28.11 -9.10 -30.45
CA GLY A 415 27.26 -8.83 -31.60
C GLY A 415 25.89 -9.52 -31.52
N VAL A 416 24.88 -8.88 -32.13
CA VAL A 416 23.51 -9.37 -32.22
C VAL A 416 23.16 -9.61 -33.70
N TRP A 417 22.70 -10.82 -34.03
CA TRP A 417 22.15 -11.12 -35.36
C TRP A 417 20.83 -10.38 -35.58
N SER A 418 20.65 -9.77 -36.75
CA SER A 418 19.36 -9.30 -37.22
C SER A 418 18.40 -10.47 -37.39
N GLU A 419 17.10 -10.20 -37.42
CA GLU A 419 16.13 -11.16 -37.94
C GLU A 419 16.46 -11.52 -39.39
N TRP A 420 16.05 -12.71 -39.82
CA TRP A 420 16.22 -13.13 -41.21
C TRP A 420 15.34 -12.27 -42.11
N ALA A 421 15.98 -11.53 -43.01
CA ALA A 421 15.33 -10.89 -44.13
C ALA A 421 15.27 -11.85 -45.31
N ILE A 422 14.13 -11.90 -46.01
CA ILE A 422 14.04 -12.62 -47.28
C ILE A 422 14.85 -11.83 -48.31
N SER A 423 15.84 -12.46 -48.92
CA SER A 423 16.65 -11.89 -50.01
C SER A 423 16.26 -12.51 -51.34
N GLY A 424 15.92 -11.66 -52.31
CA GLY A 424 15.59 -12.07 -53.67
C GLY A 424 14.15 -12.57 -53.85
N THR A 425 13.84 -13.04 -55.06
CA THR A 425 12.53 -13.60 -55.42
C THR A 425 12.44 -15.06 -54.96
N CYS A 426 11.39 -15.40 -54.22
CA CYS A 426 11.09 -16.78 -53.83
C CYS A 426 10.90 -17.67 -55.07
N SER A 427 11.43 -18.88 -55.04
CA SER A 427 11.13 -19.88 -56.06
C SER A 427 9.63 -20.26 -56.01
N THR A 428 9.08 -20.73 -57.13
CA THR A 428 7.69 -21.24 -57.21
C THR A 428 7.45 -22.46 -56.31
N THR A 429 8.52 -23.09 -55.80
CA THR A 429 8.48 -24.17 -54.81
C THR A 429 8.55 -23.69 -53.35
N GLY A 430 8.53 -22.38 -53.11
CA GLY A 430 8.44 -21.80 -51.76
C GLY A 430 9.78 -21.63 -51.02
N SER A 431 10.91 -21.94 -51.66
CA SER A 431 12.24 -21.62 -51.11
C SER A 431 12.61 -20.18 -51.46
N CYS A 432 12.79 -19.35 -50.46
CA CYS A 432 13.33 -17.99 -50.62
C CYS A 432 14.72 -17.93 -50.01
N GLY A 433 15.64 -17.23 -50.65
CA GLY A 433 16.92 -16.89 -50.03
C GLY A 433 16.64 -16.10 -48.74
N LYS A 434 17.34 -16.43 -47.66
CA LYS A 434 17.27 -15.69 -46.40
C LYS A 434 18.66 -15.13 -46.11
N THR A 435 18.72 -13.86 -45.75
CA THR A 435 19.95 -13.18 -45.31
C THR A 435 19.73 -12.57 -43.93
N ARG A 436 20.75 -12.58 -43.09
CA ARG A 436 20.78 -11.82 -41.83
C ARG A 436 22.13 -11.11 -41.70
N THR A 437 22.14 -9.98 -41.02
CA THR A 437 23.35 -9.19 -40.74
C THR A 437 23.69 -9.29 -39.26
N CYS A 438 24.97 -9.39 -38.93
CA CYS A 438 25.43 -9.29 -37.55
C CYS A 438 25.78 -7.83 -37.27
N SER A 439 25.27 -7.28 -36.17
CA SER A 439 25.53 -5.90 -35.74
C SER A 439 26.24 -5.93 -34.39
N ILE A 440 27.36 -5.23 -34.25
CA ILE A 440 28.00 -5.01 -32.95
C ILE A 440 27.50 -3.65 -32.42
N PRO A 441 26.91 -3.56 -31.22
CA PRO A 441 26.52 -2.29 -30.62
C PRO A 441 27.75 -1.39 -30.53
N SER A 442 27.69 -0.21 -31.15
CA SER A 442 28.74 0.80 -31.08
C SER A 442 28.85 1.30 -29.65
N GLY A 443 29.76 0.72 -28.86
CA GLY A 443 29.94 1.07 -27.44
C GLY A 443 30.92 0.18 -26.65
N CYS A 444 31.27 -1.00 -27.14
CA CYS A 444 32.33 -1.83 -26.53
C CYS A 444 33.67 -1.47 -27.17
N GLY A 445 34.46 -0.67 -26.46
CA GLY A 445 35.86 -0.42 -26.82
C GLY A 445 36.65 -1.72 -26.88
N ASP A 446 37.38 -1.89 -27.97
CA ASP A 446 38.32 -2.99 -28.18
C ASP A 446 39.38 -2.99 -27.05
N PRO A 447 39.51 -4.05 -26.24
CA PRO A 447 40.55 -4.12 -25.21
C PRO A 447 41.95 -4.42 -25.78
N THR A 448 42.11 -4.39 -27.11
CA THR A 448 43.41 -4.53 -27.78
C THR A 448 43.72 -3.35 -28.70
N MET A 449 43.84 -2.16 -28.12
CA MET A 449 44.70 -1.08 -28.63
C MET A 449 45.47 -0.41 -27.50
#